data_AF-A0A5E9AUV3-F1
#
_entry.id   AF-A0A5E9AUV3-F1
#
_cell.length_a   1.000
_cell.length_b   1.000
_cell.length_c   1.000
_cell.angle_alpha   90.00
_cell.angle_beta   90.00
_cell.angle_gamma   90.00
#
_symmetry.space_group_name_H-M   'P 1'
#
loop_
_entity.id
_entity.type
_entity.pdbx_description
1 polymer ?
#
loop_
_entity_poly.entity_id
_entity_poly.type
_entity_poly.pdbx_seq_one_letter_code
_entity_poly.pdbx_strand_id
1 'polypeptide(L)'
;EAADEAIPAALLICLVPLAGQWRALDGEIGKLDKQILAQVRQQRAALRLTTIPSVGPIIAHATVAAIGDGRQFASARDFAAWLGLTRKTHDTGGKHRPTGHI
;
A
#
# COMPACT_ATOMS: atom_id res chain seq x y z
N GLU A 1 -19.64 -38.39 -4.23
CA GLU A 1 -19.80 -38.56 -5.68
C GLU A 1 -18.78 -37.66 -6.36
N ALA A 2 -18.04 -38.21 -7.32
CA ALA A 2 -16.86 -37.65 -8.00
C ALA A 2 -15.67 -37.29 -7.08
N ALA A 3 -15.00 -38.33 -6.58
CA ALA A 3 -13.59 -38.21 -6.27
C ALA A 3 -12.85 -37.87 -7.57
N ASP A 4 -12.03 -36.83 -7.51
CA ASP A 4 -10.73 -36.82 -8.18
C ASP A 4 -10.81 -37.17 -9.68
N GLU A 5 -11.36 -36.25 -10.47
CA GLU A 5 -11.07 -36.22 -11.90
C GLU A 5 -9.60 -35.82 -12.03
N ALA A 6 -8.74 -36.84 -11.94
CA ALA A 6 -7.30 -36.72 -11.86
C ALA A 6 -6.82 -35.71 -12.92
N ILE A 7 -6.20 -34.63 -12.45
CA ILE A 7 -5.66 -33.58 -13.32
C ILE A 7 -4.85 -34.27 -14.42
N PRO A 8 -5.23 -34.11 -15.72
CA PRO A 8 -4.57 -34.81 -16.80
C PRO A 8 -3.06 -34.62 -16.73
N ALA A 9 -2.28 -35.69 -16.91
CA ALA A 9 -0.83 -35.64 -16.77
C ALA A 9 -0.18 -34.53 -17.63
N ALA A 10 -0.75 -34.26 -18.81
CA ALA A 10 -0.34 -33.16 -19.68
C ALA A 10 -0.49 -31.77 -19.02
N LEU A 11 -1.53 -31.57 -18.22
CA LEU A 11 -1.77 -30.33 -17.49
C LEU A 11 -0.82 -30.19 -16.30
N LEU A 12 -0.47 -31.29 -15.62
CA LEU A 12 0.54 -31.28 -14.55
C LEU A 12 1.91 -30.83 -15.05
N ILE A 13 2.30 -31.23 -16.27
CA ILE A 13 3.55 -30.79 -16.91
C ILE A 13 3.62 -29.26 -17.03
N CYS A 14 2.50 -28.59 -17.29
CA CYS A 14 2.42 -27.13 -17.37
C CYS A 14 2.26 -26.46 -16.00
N LEU A 15 1.50 -27.06 -15.08
CA LEU A 15 1.20 -26.47 -13.77
C LEU A 15 2.40 -26.52 -12.81
N VAL A 16 3.22 -27.58 -12.85
CA VAL A 16 4.40 -27.71 -11.98
C VAL A 16 5.39 -26.54 -12.16
N PRO A 17 5.86 -26.19 -13.37
CA PRO A 17 6.77 -25.06 -13.54
C PRO A 17 6.12 -23.72 -13.18
N LEU A 18 4.84 -23.51 -13.49
CA LEU A 18 4.11 -22.29 -13.11
C LEU A 18 4.00 -22.14 -11.59
N ALA A 19 3.67 -23.23 -10.88
CA ALA A 19 3.65 -23.24 -9.41
C ALA A 19 5.05 -23.00 -8.84
N GLY A 20 6.10 -23.49 -9.51
CA GLY A 20 7.49 -23.20 -9.18
C GLY A 20 7.82 -21.71 -9.30
N GLN A 21 7.47 -21.08 -10.43
CA GLN A 21 7.66 -19.65 -10.66
C GLN A 21 6.88 -18.81 -9.65
N TRP A 22 5.63 -19.18 -9.37
CA TRP A 22 4.82 -18.50 -8.37
C TRP A 22 5.46 -18.52 -6.99
N ARG A 23 5.91 -19.69 -6.51
CA ARG A 23 6.61 -19.81 -5.22
C ARG A 23 7.91 -19.02 -5.19
N ALA A 24 8.65 -18.99 -6.29
CA ALA A 24 9.89 -18.22 -6.38
C ALA A 24 9.61 -16.72 -6.25
N LEU A 25 8.62 -16.20 -6.98
CA LEU A 25 8.19 -14.80 -6.90
C LEU A 25 7.66 -14.45 -5.51
N ASP A 26 6.84 -15.31 -4.90
CA ASP A 26 6.34 -15.12 -3.54
C ASP A 26 7.49 -15.03 -2.52
N GLY A 27 8.51 -15.87 -2.68
CA GLY A 27 9.73 -15.81 -1.88
C GLY A 27 10.50 -14.49 -2.03
N GLU A 28 10.65 -13.98 -3.26
CA GLU A 28 11.30 -12.69 -3.50
C GLU A 28 10.48 -11.51 -2.96
N ILE A 29 9.15 -11.53 -3.11
CA ILE A 29 8.25 -10.55 -2.51
C ILE A 29 8.45 -10.52 -0.99
N GLY A 30 8.45 -11.68 -0.34
CA GLY A 30 8.66 -11.77 1.11
C GLY A 30 10.03 -11.27 1.57
N LYS A 31 11.08 -11.39 0.74
CA LYS A 31 12.39 -10.79 1.03
C LYS A 31 12.35 -9.28 0.94
N LEU A 32 11.74 -8.74 -0.11
CA LEU A 32 11.59 -7.30 -0.31
C LEU A 32 10.74 -6.67 0.80
N ASP A 33 9.66 -7.32 1.22
CA ASP A 33 8.83 -6.87 2.34
C ASP A 33 9.63 -6.72 3.63
N LYS A 34 10.49 -7.70 3.94
CA LYS A 34 11.38 -7.63 5.11
C LYS A 34 12.37 -6.47 5.01
N GLN A 35 12.91 -6.21 3.83
CA GLN A 35 13.82 -5.09 3.59
C GLN A 35 13.10 -3.75 3.79
N ILE A 36 11.91 -3.60 3.21
CA ILE A 36 11.06 -2.41 3.37
C ILE A 36 10.74 -2.18 4.86
N LEU A 37 10.35 -3.22 5.59
CA LEU A 37 10.08 -3.11 7.03
C LEU A 37 11.31 -2.68 7.83
N ALA A 38 12.49 -3.17 7.48
CA ALA A 38 13.74 -2.74 8.11
C ALA A 38 14.05 -1.27 7.82
N GLN A 39 13.84 -0.80 6.59
CA GLN A 39 14.03 0.60 6.20
C GLN A 39 13.05 1.53 6.91
N VAL A 40 11.77 1.16 7.00
CA VAL A 40 10.75 1.94 7.72
C VAL A 40 11.13 2.18 9.17
N ARG A 41 11.67 1.17 9.86
CA ARG A 41 12.11 1.30 11.27
C ARG A 41 13.22 2.33 11.47
N GLN A 42 14.01 2.62 10.43
CA GLN A 42 15.09 3.61 10.47
C GLN A 42 14.61 5.01 10.04
N GLN A 43 13.42 5.13 9.44
CA GLN A 43 12.89 6.37 8.90
C GLN A 43 11.80 6.96 9.80
N ARG A 44 12.13 8.04 10.51
CA ARG A 44 11.17 8.75 11.38
C ARG A 44 9.90 9.21 10.64
N ALA A 45 10.02 9.66 9.40
CA ALA A 45 8.88 10.08 8.59
C ALA A 45 7.94 8.91 8.29
N ALA A 46 8.48 7.75 7.91
CA ALA A 46 7.69 6.55 7.65
C ALA A 46 6.99 6.04 8.92
N LEU A 47 7.70 6.00 10.07
CA LEU A 47 7.10 5.64 11.35
C LEU A 47 5.92 6.56 11.73
N ARG A 48 6.04 7.86 11.50
CA ARG A 48 4.93 8.81 11.74
C ARG A 48 3.74 8.53 10.84
N LEU A 49 3.96 8.14 9.59
CA LEU A 49 2.85 7.78 8.69
C LEU A 49 2.13 6.52 9.17
N THR A 50 2.84 5.54 9.74
CA THR A 50 2.22 4.32 10.27
C THR A 50 1.29 4.52 11.46
N THR A 51 1.29 5.70 12.09
CA THR A 51 0.33 6.02 13.17
C THR A 51 -1.04 6.42 12.63
N ILE A 52 -1.17 6.67 11.32
CA ILE A 52 -2.44 7.00 10.68
C ILE A 52 -3.23 5.69 10.50
N PRO A 53 -4.51 5.62 10.93
CA PRO A 53 -5.35 4.45 10.71
C PRO A 53 -5.38 4.06 9.22
N SER A 54 -5.17 2.78 8.92
CA SER A 54 -5.06 2.19 7.57
C SER A 54 -3.74 2.41 6.83
N VAL A 55 -2.80 3.20 7.36
CA VAL A 55 -1.48 3.36 6.75
C VAL A 55 -0.51 2.33 7.32
N GLY A 56 -0.29 1.25 6.59
CA GLY A 56 0.69 0.22 6.93
C GLY A 56 2.13 0.62 6.56
N PRO A 57 3.15 -0.15 7.00
CA PRO A 57 4.56 0.12 6.72
C PRO A 57 4.91 0.21 5.22
N ILE A 58 4.27 -0.60 4.37
CA ILE A 58 4.48 -0.58 2.92
C ILE A 58 3.99 0.75 2.33
N ILE A 59 2.77 1.18 2.70
CA ILE A 59 2.20 2.46 2.24
C ILE A 59 3.02 3.63 2.77
N ALA A 60 3.43 3.58 4.03
CA ALA A 60 4.29 4.59 4.64
C ALA A 60 5.64 4.71 3.91
N HIS A 61 6.29 3.56 3.63
CA HIS A 61 7.52 3.51 2.86
C HIS A 61 7.34 4.08 1.45
N ALA A 62 6.32 3.62 0.72
CA ALA A 62 6.02 4.07 -0.64
C ALA A 62 5.75 5.58 -0.67
N THR A 63 5.02 6.10 0.32
CA THR A 63 4.75 7.54 0.44
C THR A 63 6.05 8.33 0.60
N VAL A 64 6.92 7.94 1.54
CA VAL A 64 8.21 8.61 1.75
C VAL A 64 9.12 8.47 0.52
N ALA A 65 9.13 7.31 -0.14
CA ALA A 65 9.92 7.08 -1.35
C ALA A 65 9.42 7.92 -2.54
N ALA A 66 8.11 8.11 -2.68
CA ALA A 66 7.51 8.88 -3.76
C ALA A 66 7.64 10.40 -3.55
N ILE A 67 7.53 10.86 -2.30
CA ILE A 67 7.44 12.28 -1.96
C ILE A 67 8.75 12.85 -1.43
N GLY A 68 9.61 12.04 -0.81
CA GLY A 68 10.81 12.51 -0.13
C GLY A 68 10.48 13.31 1.13
N ASP A 69 10.82 14.60 1.14
CA ASP A 69 10.73 15.48 2.31
C ASP A 69 9.40 16.24 2.46
N GLY A 70 8.49 16.11 1.47
CA GLY A 70 7.16 16.71 1.53
C GLY A 70 7.11 18.21 1.21
N ARG A 71 8.22 18.83 0.82
CA ARG A 71 8.30 20.28 0.55
C ARG A 71 7.59 20.69 -0.74
N GLN A 72 7.17 19.74 -1.56
CA GLN A 72 6.33 19.98 -2.73
C GLN A 72 4.88 20.35 -2.39
N PHE A 73 4.43 20.16 -1.14
CA PHE A 73 3.09 20.53 -0.72
C PHE A 73 3.08 21.90 -0.04
N ALA A 74 2.17 22.77 -0.45
CA ALA A 74 2.01 24.11 0.14
C ALA A 74 1.45 24.04 1.57
N SER A 75 0.70 22.99 1.90
CA SER A 75 0.16 22.77 3.24
C SER A 75 -0.01 21.29 3.58
N ALA A 76 -0.13 20.98 4.87
CA ALA A 76 -0.46 19.63 5.34
C ALA A 76 -1.82 19.13 4.83
N ARG A 77 -2.76 20.05 4.51
CA ARG A 77 -4.06 19.71 3.92
C ARG A 77 -3.89 19.21 2.49
N ASP A 78 -3.00 19.81 1.70
CA ASP A 78 -2.76 19.40 0.31
C ASP A 78 -2.12 18.00 0.25
N PHE A 79 -1.22 17.71 1.19
CA PHE A 79 -0.68 16.36 1.37
C PHE A 79 -1.77 15.35 1.76
N ALA A 80 -2.63 15.69 2.72
CA ALA A 80 -3.74 14.83 3.12
C ALA A 80 -4.73 14.60 1.97
N ALA A 81 -4.96 15.61 1.12
CA ALA A 81 -5.82 15.48 -0.06
C ALA A 81 -5.21 14.55 -1.10
N TRP A 82 -3.90 14.65 -1.35
CA TRP A 82 -3.17 13.73 -2.23
C TRP A 82 -3.22 12.29 -1.74
N LEU A 83 -3.10 12.08 -0.42
CA LEU A 83 -3.27 10.76 0.20
C LEU A 83 -4.74 10.27 0.25
N GLY A 84 -5.71 11.10 -0.14
CA GLY A 84 -7.14 10.78 -0.03
C GLY A 84 -7.66 10.74 1.41
N LEU A 85 -6.93 11.33 2.37
CA LEU A 85 -7.28 11.39 3.80
C LEU A 85 -8.19 12.57 4.14
N THR A 86 -8.38 13.52 3.23
CA THR A 86 -9.34 14.62 3.44
C THR A 86 -10.76 14.16 3.20
N ARG A 87 -11.70 14.62 4.04
CA ARG A 87 -13.14 14.48 3.74
C ARG A 87 -13.44 15.15 2.40
N LYS A 88 -14.32 14.52 1.62
CA LYS A 88 -14.83 15.07 0.37
C LYS A 88 -15.62 16.34 0.68
N THR A 89 -15.01 17.52 0.49
CA THR A 89 -15.72 18.79 0.60
C THR A 89 -16.58 18.94 -0.65
N HIS A 90 -17.89 18.79 -0.51
CA HIS A 90 -18.82 19.21 -1.53
C HIS A 90 -18.90 20.74 -1.50
N ASP A 91 -18.01 21.41 -2.22
CA ASP A 91 -18.17 22.84 -2.50
C ASP A 91 -19.27 23.02 -3.54
N THR A 92 -20.51 23.17 -3.06
CA THR A 92 -21.61 23.71 -3.86
C THR A 92 -21.77 25.19 -3.53
N GLY A 93 -21.25 26.05 -4.41
CA GLY A 93 -21.70 27.45 -4.52
C GLY A 93 -21.30 28.42 -3.41
N GLY A 94 -20.00 28.60 -3.17
CA GLY A 94 -19.46 29.88 -2.65
C GLY A 94 -19.74 30.24 -1.19
N LYS A 95 -20.25 29.32 -0.36
CA LYS A 95 -20.39 29.55 1.09
C LYS A 95 -19.57 28.55 1.90
N HIS A 96 -18.40 29.02 2.33
CA HIS A 96 -17.53 28.33 3.27
C HIS A 96 -18.24 28.16 4.62
N ARG A 97 -18.78 26.96 4.88
CA ARG A 97 -19.29 26.58 6.22
C ARG A 97 -18.27 25.66 6.87
N PRO A 98 -17.49 26.13 7.87
CA PRO A 98 -16.67 25.24 8.68
C PRO A 98 -17.60 24.47 9.63
N THR A 99 -18.02 23.28 9.24
CA THR A 99 -18.66 22.33 10.16
C THR A 99 -17.60 21.54 10.91
N GLY A 100 -17.49 21.80 12.21
CA GLY A 100 -17.00 20.84 13.20
C GLY A 100 -15.75 21.28 13.96
N HIS A 101 -15.93 21.56 15.25
CA HIS A 101 -14.87 21.65 16.25
C HIS A 101 -14.24 20.26 16.50
N ILE A 102 -12.95 20.26 16.83
CA ILE A 102 -12.27 19.18 17.57
C ILE A 102 -12.38 19.53 19.05
#